data_AF-A0A8J7EG71-F1
#
_entry.id   AF-A0A8J7EG71-F1
#
_cell.length_a   1.000
_cell.length_b   1.000
_cell.length_c   1.000
_cell.angle_alpha   90.00
_cell.angle_beta   90.00
_cell.angle_gamma   90.00
#
_symmetry.space_group_name_H-M   'P 1'
#
loop_
_entity.id
_entity.type
_entity.pdbx_description
1 polymer ?
#
loop_
_entity_poly.entity_id
_entity_poly.type
_entity_poly.pdbx_seq_one_letter_code
_entity_poly.pdbx_strand_id
1 'polypeptide(L)'
;MAPTFKQGDKVTWRSGQGTTTGTIQRRVTAPTEVDGHPVAASSDDPRYLVKNDHTDKVTAHKPEALSALAGKAKPAAQKSNLASEHSNKIREFEAAVNMTAHAIANWLETDESKSVGQKDDSGHIKGRESGKHIVEILNKNKADYTEEDMQRIQKVVSYVHRHLAQRPDGDVTDTRWRYSLMNWGHDPLKD
;
A
#
# COMPACT_ATOMS: atom_id res chain seq x y z
N MET A 1 5.93 31.89 -19.18
CA MET A 1 6.76 31.85 -17.95
C MET A 1 7.55 30.57 -17.95
N ALA A 2 8.83 30.63 -17.60
CA ALA A 2 9.62 29.42 -17.38
C ALA A 2 9.05 28.61 -16.20
N PRO A 3 9.03 27.27 -16.27
CA PRO A 3 8.61 26.45 -15.13
C PRO A 3 9.48 26.73 -13.90
N THR A 4 8.88 26.83 -12.72
CA THR A 4 9.61 26.97 -11.47
C THR A 4 9.44 25.73 -10.61
N PHE A 5 10.55 25.14 -10.20
CA PHE A 5 10.59 23.98 -9.32
C PHE A 5 11.15 24.35 -7.95
N LYS A 6 10.77 23.55 -6.94
CA LYS A 6 11.25 23.61 -5.57
C LYS A 6 12.18 22.43 -5.29
N GLN A 7 13.04 22.59 -4.28
CA GLN A 7 13.86 21.48 -3.79
C GLN A 7 12.98 20.29 -3.38
N GLY A 8 13.36 19.10 -3.85
CA GLY A 8 12.62 17.85 -3.65
C GLY A 8 11.58 17.54 -4.71
N ASP A 9 11.29 18.45 -5.65
CA ASP A 9 10.39 18.15 -6.76
C ASP A 9 10.98 17.06 -7.65
N LYS A 10 10.13 16.11 -8.07
CA LYS A 10 10.49 15.11 -9.07
C LYS A 10 10.33 15.71 -10.45
N VAL A 11 11.33 15.49 -11.29
CA VAL A 11 11.37 16.02 -12.65
C VAL A 11 11.85 14.96 -13.63
N THR A 12 11.49 15.15 -14.90
CA THR A 12 12.02 14.39 -16.02
C THR A 12 12.71 15.31 -17.01
N TRP A 13 13.74 14.80 -17.70
CA TRP A 13 14.36 15.45 -18.85
C TRP A 13 14.74 14.42 -19.92
N ARG A 14 15.08 14.90 -21.12
CA ARG A 14 15.60 14.07 -22.21
C ARG A 14 17.12 13.96 -22.11
N SER A 15 17.61 12.73 -22.16
CA SER A 15 19.02 12.38 -22.33
C SER A 15 19.23 11.69 -23.69
N GLY A 16 20.48 11.51 -24.11
CA GLY A 16 20.80 10.80 -25.37
C GLY A 16 20.33 9.34 -25.40
N GLN A 17 20.05 8.73 -24.25
CA GLN A 17 19.55 7.34 -24.13
C GLN A 17 18.03 7.27 -23.90
N GLY A 18 17.33 8.42 -23.87
CA GLY A 18 15.89 8.48 -23.61
C GLY A 18 15.53 9.39 -22.43
N THR A 19 14.33 9.21 -21.88
CA THR A 19 13.83 10.02 -20.77
C THR A 19 14.45 9.57 -19.45
N THR A 20 14.95 10.52 -18.67
CA THR A 20 15.54 10.29 -17.34
C THR A 20 14.72 11.00 -16.27
N THR A 21 14.69 10.44 -15.06
CA THR A 21 14.07 11.04 -13.88
C THR A 21 15.11 11.47 -12.85
N GLY A 22 14.73 12.45 -12.03
CA GLY A 22 15.57 12.94 -10.97
C GLY A 22 14.84 13.84 -10.00
N THR A 23 15.59 14.33 -9.04
CA THR A 23 15.09 15.15 -7.94
C THR A 23 15.79 16.49 -7.91
N ILE A 24 15.03 17.59 -7.87
CA ILE A 24 15.59 18.93 -7.74
C ILE A 24 16.33 19.06 -6.41
N GLN A 25 17.62 19.39 -6.47
CA GLN A 25 18.44 19.70 -5.30
C GLN A 25 18.32 21.17 -4.93
N ARG A 26 18.55 22.07 -5.89
CA ARG A 26 18.40 23.52 -5.69
C ARG A 26 18.38 24.27 -7.02
N ARG A 27 17.92 25.53 -6.97
CA ARG A 27 18.08 26.52 -8.04
C ARG A 27 19.37 27.30 -7.82
N VAL A 28 20.10 27.60 -8.90
CA VAL A 28 21.27 28.47 -8.91
C VAL A 28 21.07 29.61 -9.89
N THR A 29 21.51 30.80 -9.48
CA THR A 29 21.38 32.07 -10.22
C THR A 29 22.71 32.82 -10.27
N ALA A 30 23.81 32.14 -9.95
CA ALA A 30 25.17 32.65 -10.03
C ALA A 30 26.09 31.52 -10.53
N PRO A 31 27.23 31.84 -11.16
CA PRO A 31 28.20 30.85 -11.58
C PRO A 31 28.58 29.91 -10.44
N THR A 32 28.57 28.62 -10.70
CA THR A 32 28.85 27.59 -9.69
C THR A 32 29.62 26.45 -10.34
N GLU A 33 30.25 25.63 -9.52
CA GLU A 33 30.81 24.35 -9.95
C GLU A 33 29.88 23.21 -9.54
N VAL A 34 29.77 22.18 -10.38
CA VAL A 34 28.99 20.96 -10.13
C VAL A 34 29.83 19.78 -10.60
N ASP A 35 30.19 18.88 -9.69
CA ASP A 35 30.99 17.68 -9.98
C ASP A 35 32.28 18.00 -10.78
N GLY A 36 33.00 19.04 -10.36
CA GLY A 36 34.23 19.50 -11.05
C GLY A 36 34.02 20.28 -12.34
N HIS A 37 32.77 20.51 -12.77
CA HIS A 37 32.45 21.19 -14.02
C HIS A 37 31.84 22.58 -13.77
N PRO A 38 32.32 23.64 -14.46
CA PRO A 38 31.77 24.97 -14.32
C PRO A 38 30.38 25.07 -14.96
N VAL A 39 29.46 25.74 -14.26
CA VAL A 39 28.09 26.00 -14.69
C VAL A 39 27.85 27.50 -14.68
N ALA A 40 27.69 28.08 -15.87
CA ALA A 40 27.36 29.48 -16.06
C ALA A 40 25.86 29.73 -15.81
N ALA A 41 25.46 29.81 -14.55
CA ALA A 41 24.12 30.24 -14.15
C ALA A 41 24.11 31.74 -13.82
N SER A 42 23.01 32.41 -14.10
CA SER A 42 22.78 33.82 -13.74
C SER A 42 21.33 34.02 -13.28
N SER A 43 20.98 35.23 -12.84
CA SER A 43 19.60 35.56 -12.49
C SER A 43 18.67 35.49 -13.71
N ASP A 44 19.16 35.88 -14.89
CA ASP A 44 18.43 35.84 -16.16
C ASP A 44 18.46 34.45 -16.82
N ASP A 45 19.48 33.64 -16.54
CA ASP A 45 19.63 32.27 -17.05
C ASP A 45 19.88 31.29 -15.90
N PRO A 46 18.87 31.03 -15.05
CA PRO A 46 19.02 30.14 -13.90
C PRO A 46 19.28 28.69 -14.34
N ARG A 47 19.88 27.91 -13.45
CA ARG A 47 19.98 26.45 -13.58
C ARG A 47 19.36 25.76 -12.37
N TYR A 48 18.82 24.58 -12.59
CA TYR A 48 18.42 23.65 -11.55
C TYR A 48 19.44 22.54 -11.46
N LEU A 49 19.96 22.30 -10.26
CA LEU A 49 20.77 21.12 -9.98
C LEU A 49 19.82 19.96 -9.70
N VAL A 50 19.96 18.91 -10.48
CA VAL A 50 19.07 17.74 -10.44
C VAL A 50 19.92 16.52 -10.14
N LYS A 51 19.55 15.77 -9.10
CA LYS A 51 20.16 14.48 -8.81
C LYS A 51 19.45 13.41 -9.64
N ASN A 52 20.19 12.70 -10.47
CA ASN A 52 19.69 11.59 -11.27
C ASN A 52 19.31 10.41 -10.36
N ASP A 53 18.10 9.87 -10.54
CA ASP A 53 17.59 8.78 -9.69
C ASP A 53 18.31 7.44 -9.92
N HIS A 54 18.99 7.26 -11.06
CA HIS A 54 19.66 5.99 -11.43
C HIS A 54 21.17 5.99 -11.16
N THR A 55 21.82 7.14 -11.34
CA THR A 55 23.29 7.23 -11.29
C THR A 55 23.79 8.04 -10.10
N ASP A 56 22.89 8.61 -9.31
CA ASP A 56 23.15 9.55 -8.22
C ASP A 56 23.94 10.82 -8.61
N LYS A 57 24.34 10.97 -9.88
CA LYS A 57 25.05 12.13 -10.39
C LYS A 57 24.18 13.38 -10.37
N VAL A 58 24.80 14.52 -10.08
CA VAL A 58 24.14 15.83 -10.10
C VAL A 58 24.50 16.56 -11.38
N THR A 59 23.49 17.00 -12.13
CA THR A 59 23.65 17.75 -13.36
C THR A 59 22.86 19.05 -13.32
N ALA A 60 23.34 20.07 -14.03
CA ALA A 60 22.68 21.36 -14.13
C ALA A 60 21.81 21.45 -15.38
N HIS A 61 20.54 21.80 -15.22
CA HIS A 61 19.56 21.92 -16.31
C HIS A 61 18.91 23.30 -16.34
N LYS A 62 18.56 23.77 -17.54
CA LYS A 62 17.67 24.93 -17.69
C LYS A 62 16.25 24.58 -17.21
N PRO A 63 15.47 25.55 -16.72
CA PRO A 63 14.08 25.30 -16.33
C PRO A 63 13.24 24.66 -17.45
N GLU A 64 13.45 25.09 -18.69
CA GLU A 64 12.67 24.64 -19.86
C GLU A 64 13.03 23.22 -20.31
N ALA A 65 14.17 22.69 -19.87
CA ALA A 65 14.58 21.32 -20.15
C ALA A 65 13.94 20.30 -19.20
N LEU A 66 13.23 20.77 -18.17
CA LEU A 66 12.63 19.94 -17.13
C LEU A 66 11.11 19.95 -17.25
N SER A 67 10.51 18.79 -17.00
CA SER A 67 9.07 18.66 -16.80
C SER A 67 8.79 18.11 -15.42
N ALA A 68 7.77 18.63 -14.73
CA ALA A 68 7.35 18.11 -13.44
C ALA A 68 6.88 16.66 -13.63
N LEU A 69 7.52 15.74 -12.93
CA LEU A 69 6.99 14.40 -12.77
C LEU A 69 6.03 14.50 -11.58
N ALA A 70 4.72 14.46 -11.83
CA ALA A 70 3.70 14.49 -10.78
C ALA A 70 4.06 13.47 -9.71
N GLY A 71 4.55 13.96 -8.58
CA GLY A 71 5.28 13.13 -7.61
C GLY A 71 4.31 12.25 -6.84
N LYS A 72 4.63 10.95 -6.74
CA LYS A 72 4.31 10.22 -5.51
C LYS A 72 4.96 10.97 -4.34
N ALA A 73 4.21 11.12 -3.25
CA ALA A 73 4.53 12.01 -2.13
C ALA A 73 5.93 11.77 -1.51
N LYS A 74 6.48 12.80 -0.86
CA LYS A 74 7.77 12.75 -0.14
C LYS A 74 7.84 11.57 0.86
N PRO A 75 9.01 10.96 1.13
CA PRO A 75 9.13 9.77 1.99
C PRO A 75 8.50 9.89 3.39
N ALA A 76 8.57 11.06 4.01
CA ALA A 76 7.96 11.31 5.32
C ALA A 76 6.42 11.38 5.25
N ALA A 77 5.89 12.00 4.18
CA ALA A 77 4.45 12.05 3.92
C ALA A 77 3.92 10.66 3.48
N GLN A 78 4.74 9.86 2.80
CA GLN A 78 4.38 8.49 2.45
C GLN A 78 4.40 7.55 3.65
N LYS A 79 5.35 7.71 4.59
CA LYS A 79 5.34 6.97 5.87
C LYS A 79 4.14 7.35 6.74
N SER A 80 3.80 8.64 6.85
CA SER A 80 2.62 9.07 7.62
C SER A 80 1.32 8.62 6.97
N ASN A 81 1.24 8.67 5.64
CA ASN A 81 0.07 8.19 4.90
C ASN A 81 -0.08 6.66 5.03
N LEU A 82 1.01 5.91 4.88
CA LEU A 82 1.00 4.45 5.06
C LEU A 82 0.60 4.06 6.49
N ALA A 83 1.12 4.75 7.51
CA ALA A 83 0.72 4.53 8.89
C ALA A 83 -0.78 4.84 9.12
N SER A 84 -1.31 5.89 8.49
CA SER A 84 -2.74 6.21 8.55
C SER A 84 -3.62 5.20 7.80
N GLU A 85 -3.16 4.73 6.63
CA GLU A 85 -3.83 3.68 5.85
C GLU A 85 -3.85 2.36 6.63
N HIS A 86 -2.74 2.01 7.28
CA HIS A 86 -2.67 0.82 8.14
C HIS A 86 -3.60 0.93 9.35
N SER A 87 -3.64 2.10 9.98
CA SER A 87 -4.56 2.36 11.10
C SER A 87 -6.03 2.20 10.68
N ASN A 88 -6.40 2.72 9.51
CA ASN A 88 -7.76 2.57 8.97
C ASN A 88 -8.07 1.10 8.66
N LYS A 89 -7.16 0.37 8.01
CA LYS A 89 -7.33 -1.05 7.70
C LYS A 89 -7.47 -1.92 8.95
N ILE A 90 -6.70 -1.63 10.00
CA ILE A 90 -6.82 -2.33 11.28
C ILE A 90 -8.20 -2.09 11.88
N ARG A 91 -8.69 -0.85 11.87
CA ARG A 91 -10.04 -0.52 12.36
C ARG A 91 -11.14 -1.24 11.57
N GLU A 92 -11.02 -1.29 10.25
CA GLU A 92 -11.95 -2.04 9.38
C GLU A 92 -11.90 -3.54 9.67
N PHE A 93 -10.71 -4.10 9.92
CA PHE A 93 -10.55 -5.49 10.30
C PHE A 93 -11.23 -5.81 11.63
N GLU A 94 -11.04 -4.97 12.64
CA GLU A 94 -11.70 -5.13 13.94
C GLU A 94 -13.22 -5.02 13.85
N ALA A 95 -13.74 -4.24 12.90
CA ALA A 95 -15.18 -4.19 12.61
C ALA A 95 -15.67 -5.41 11.82
N ALA A 96 -14.84 -5.94 10.91
CA ALA A 96 -15.20 -7.07 10.05
C ALA A 96 -15.10 -8.42 10.76
N VAL A 97 -14.14 -8.61 11.66
CA VAL A 97 -13.93 -9.86 12.41
C VAL A 97 -14.60 -9.76 13.78
N ASN A 98 -15.79 -10.34 13.91
CA ASN A 98 -16.57 -10.30 15.16
C ASN A 98 -16.46 -11.59 15.99
N MET A 99 -15.77 -12.63 15.48
CA MET A 99 -15.46 -13.84 16.24
C MET A 99 -14.13 -13.69 17.00
N THR A 100 -14.05 -14.27 18.19
CA THR A 100 -12.79 -14.29 18.97
C THR A 100 -11.81 -15.30 18.37
N ALA A 101 -10.51 -15.15 18.62
CA ALA A 101 -9.49 -16.10 18.18
C ALA A 101 -9.82 -17.54 18.61
N HIS A 102 -10.30 -17.72 19.85
CA HIS A 102 -10.74 -19.03 20.35
C HIS A 102 -11.97 -19.56 19.60
N ALA A 103 -12.98 -18.72 19.35
CA ALA A 103 -14.17 -19.13 18.61
C ALA A 103 -13.84 -19.54 17.17
N ILE A 104 -12.96 -18.80 16.49
CA ILE A 104 -12.50 -19.13 15.14
C ILE A 104 -11.73 -20.44 15.16
N ALA A 105 -10.79 -20.62 16.09
CA ALA A 105 -10.03 -21.85 16.21
C ALA A 105 -10.94 -23.08 16.38
N ASN A 106 -11.92 -23.01 17.29
CA ASN A 106 -12.88 -24.09 17.48
C ASN A 106 -13.76 -24.33 16.24
N TRP A 107 -14.22 -23.25 15.59
CA TRP A 107 -15.02 -23.34 14.37
C TRP A 107 -14.26 -24.06 13.25
N LEU A 108 -12.96 -23.78 13.08
CA LEU A 108 -12.16 -24.36 12.01
C LEU A 108 -12.01 -25.89 12.11
N GLU A 109 -12.22 -26.48 13.28
CA GLU A 109 -12.14 -27.93 13.50
C GLU A 109 -13.43 -28.68 13.10
N THR A 110 -14.53 -27.96 12.87
CA THR A 110 -15.84 -28.51 12.50
C THR A 110 -15.88 -29.07 11.07
N ASP A 111 -16.80 -30.00 10.81
CA ASP A 111 -16.98 -30.55 9.46
C ASP A 111 -17.67 -29.55 8.53
N GLU A 112 -18.52 -28.69 9.08
CA GLU A 112 -19.13 -27.55 8.42
C GLU A 112 -18.05 -26.63 7.84
N SER A 113 -17.07 -26.22 8.66
CA SER A 113 -15.91 -25.43 8.22
C SER A 113 -15.14 -26.11 7.09
N LYS A 114 -14.90 -27.42 7.19
CA LYS A 114 -14.20 -28.23 6.19
C LYS A 114 -14.99 -28.43 4.89
N SER A 115 -16.29 -28.19 4.90
CA SER A 115 -17.17 -28.43 3.73
C SER A 115 -17.30 -27.23 2.78
N VAL A 116 -16.87 -26.02 3.19
CA VAL A 116 -17.14 -24.76 2.46
C VAL A 116 -15.89 -23.99 2.07
N GLY A 117 -15.96 -23.27 0.93
CA GLY A 117 -14.91 -22.38 0.45
C GLY A 117 -14.24 -22.85 -0.85
N GLN A 118 -13.47 -21.94 -1.46
CA GLN A 118 -12.71 -22.22 -2.66
C GLN A 118 -11.51 -23.11 -2.32
N LYS A 119 -11.39 -24.24 -3.03
CA LYS A 119 -10.21 -25.11 -3.00
C LYS A 119 -9.16 -24.59 -3.98
N ASP A 120 -7.89 -24.72 -3.63
CA ASP A 120 -6.80 -24.62 -4.60
C ASP A 120 -6.51 -25.98 -5.26
N ASP A 121 -5.49 -26.02 -6.12
CA ASP A 121 -5.10 -27.20 -6.89
C ASP A 121 -4.61 -28.36 -6.01
N SER A 122 -4.23 -28.07 -4.76
CA SER A 122 -3.84 -29.06 -3.75
C SER A 122 -4.99 -29.50 -2.85
N GLY A 123 -6.20 -28.96 -3.07
CA GLY A 123 -7.39 -29.24 -2.28
C GLY A 123 -7.51 -28.42 -1.00
N HIS A 124 -6.60 -27.49 -0.72
CA HIS A 124 -6.67 -26.64 0.46
C HIS A 124 -7.77 -25.58 0.33
N ILE A 125 -8.57 -25.44 1.38
CA ILE A 125 -9.67 -24.47 1.43
C ILE A 125 -9.13 -23.12 1.88
N LYS A 126 -9.11 -22.15 0.95
CA LYS A 126 -8.55 -20.80 1.17
C LYS A 126 -9.16 -20.08 2.37
N GLY A 127 -10.46 -20.28 2.62
CA GLY A 127 -11.14 -19.68 3.76
C GLY A 127 -10.58 -20.17 5.09
N ARG A 128 -10.28 -21.46 5.22
CA ARG A 128 -9.75 -22.03 6.46
C ARG A 128 -8.32 -21.57 6.73
N GLU A 129 -7.49 -21.52 5.69
CA GLU A 129 -6.16 -20.91 5.76
C GLU A 129 -6.24 -19.46 6.24
N SER A 130 -7.19 -18.68 5.70
CA SER A 130 -7.44 -17.32 6.18
C SER A 130 -7.87 -17.28 7.65
N GLY A 131 -8.75 -18.18 8.08
CA GLY A 131 -9.16 -18.31 9.48
C GLY A 131 -7.99 -18.55 10.43
N LYS A 132 -7.04 -19.43 10.07
CA LYS A 132 -5.82 -19.66 10.87
C LYS A 132 -4.98 -18.39 10.99
N HIS A 133 -4.79 -17.65 9.88
CA HIS A 133 -4.07 -16.38 9.93
C HIS A 133 -4.80 -15.31 10.75
N ILE A 134 -6.13 -15.29 10.75
CA ILE A 134 -6.90 -14.38 11.61
C ILE A 134 -6.61 -14.70 13.09
N VAL A 135 -6.57 -15.99 13.47
CA VAL A 135 -6.21 -16.42 14.83
C VAL A 135 -4.79 -15.95 15.19
N GLU A 136 -3.82 -16.06 14.28
CA GLU A 136 -2.46 -15.55 14.48
C GLU A 136 -2.46 -14.02 14.70
N ILE A 137 -3.14 -13.27 13.85
CA ILE A 137 -3.23 -11.80 13.90
C ILE A 137 -3.90 -11.33 15.20
N LEU A 138 -4.98 -11.98 15.63
CA LEU A 138 -5.71 -11.64 16.86
C LEU A 138 -4.89 -11.92 18.13
N ASN A 139 -3.93 -12.84 18.09
CA ASN A 139 -3.04 -13.16 19.22
C ASN A 139 -1.75 -12.32 19.23
N LYS A 140 -1.52 -11.50 18.21
CA LYS A 140 -0.32 -10.68 18.04
C LYS A 140 -0.58 -9.25 18.49
N ASN A 141 0.45 -8.59 19.03
CA ASN A 141 0.37 -7.16 19.33
C ASN A 141 0.32 -6.36 18.01
N LYS A 142 -0.63 -5.42 17.90
CA LYS A 142 -0.80 -4.57 16.69
C LYS A 142 0.48 -3.83 16.29
N ALA A 143 1.33 -3.48 17.26
CA ALA A 143 2.61 -2.82 17.00
C ALA A 143 3.61 -3.71 16.23
N ASP A 144 3.40 -5.03 16.26
CA ASP A 144 4.29 -6.02 15.64
C ASP A 144 3.78 -6.50 14.27
N TYR A 145 2.66 -5.95 13.76
CA TYR A 145 2.11 -6.33 12.47
C TYR A 145 3.10 -6.03 11.34
N THR A 146 3.39 -7.04 10.53
CA THR A 146 4.24 -6.90 9.35
C THR A 146 3.45 -6.42 8.15
N GLU A 147 4.14 -6.07 7.05
CA GLU A 147 3.48 -5.77 5.77
C GLU A 147 2.68 -6.98 5.26
N GLU A 148 3.12 -8.22 5.48
CA GLU A 148 2.33 -9.40 5.14
C GLU A 148 1.05 -9.50 5.97
N ASP A 149 1.10 -9.18 7.26
CA ASP A 149 -0.08 -9.14 8.13
C ASP A 149 -1.09 -8.10 7.62
N MET A 150 -0.61 -6.92 7.23
CA MET A 150 -1.46 -5.85 6.68
C MET A 150 -2.12 -6.25 5.35
N GLN A 151 -1.43 -7.00 4.49
CA GLN A 151 -2.01 -7.54 3.26
C GLN A 151 -3.07 -8.61 3.55
N ARG A 152 -2.85 -9.47 4.54
CA ARG A 152 -3.83 -10.47 4.99
C ARG A 152 -5.07 -9.79 5.58
N ILE A 153 -4.88 -8.80 6.45
CA ILE A 153 -5.94 -7.95 7.00
C ILE A 153 -6.81 -7.37 5.88
N GLN A 154 -6.18 -6.72 4.89
CA GLN A 154 -6.91 -6.13 3.77
C GLN A 154 -7.72 -7.16 2.98
N LYS A 155 -7.16 -8.35 2.77
CA LYS A 155 -7.84 -9.46 2.08
C LYS A 155 -9.06 -9.95 2.86
N VAL A 156 -8.96 -10.05 4.18
CA VAL A 156 -10.07 -10.44 5.06
C VAL A 156 -11.20 -9.42 4.99
N VAL A 157 -10.89 -8.14 5.23
CA VAL A 157 -11.85 -7.03 5.14
C VAL A 157 -12.58 -7.05 3.79
N SER A 158 -11.82 -7.12 2.70
CA SER A 158 -12.38 -7.15 1.34
C SER A 158 -13.29 -8.35 1.10
N TYR A 159 -12.93 -9.53 1.62
CA TYR A 159 -13.75 -10.73 1.47
C TYR A 159 -15.05 -10.60 2.26
N VAL A 160 -14.97 -10.24 3.54
CA VAL A 160 -16.14 -10.14 4.43
C VAL A 160 -17.14 -9.13 3.88
N HIS A 161 -16.71 -7.92 3.51
CA HIS A 161 -17.62 -6.91 2.94
C HIS A 161 -18.32 -7.38 1.66
N ARG A 162 -17.55 -7.95 0.73
CA ARG A 162 -18.13 -8.45 -0.53
C ARG A 162 -19.10 -9.59 -0.29
N HIS A 163 -18.79 -10.51 0.63
CA HIS A 163 -19.63 -11.67 0.88
C HIS A 163 -20.88 -11.33 1.70
N LEU A 164 -20.79 -10.35 2.62
CA LEU A 164 -21.96 -9.78 3.30
C LEU A 164 -22.93 -9.13 2.31
N ALA A 165 -22.43 -8.41 1.31
CA ALA A 165 -23.26 -7.84 0.25
C ALA A 165 -23.97 -8.90 -0.63
N GLN A 166 -23.54 -10.16 -0.55
CA GLN A 166 -24.12 -11.31 -1.26
C GLN A 166 -25.00 -12.17 -0.35
N ARG A 167 -25.54 -11.60 0.73
CA ARG A 167 -26.40 -12.32 1.67
C ARG A 167 -27.60 -12.95 0.93
N PRO A 168 -27.81 -14.27 1.06
CA PRO A 168 -28.99 -14.92 0.50
C PRO A 168 -30.26 -14.53 1.28
N ASP A 169 -31.40 -14.58 0.60
CA ASP A 169 -32.70 -14.39 1.23
C ASP A 169 -33.05 -15.55 2.17
N GLY A 170 -33.87 -15.26 3.19
CA GLY A 170 -34.38 -16.26 4.12
C GLY A 170 -33.48 -16.54 5.32
N ASP A 171 -33.68 -17.70 5.94
CA ASP A 171 -32.88 -18.16 7.08
C ASP A 171 -31.47 -18.57 6.62
N VAL A 172 -30.46 -17.97 7.23
CA VAL A 172 -29.06 -18.18 6.90
C VAL A 172 -28.31 -19.05 7.92
N THR A 173 -28.99 -19.54 8.94
CA THR A 173 -28.41 -20.24 10.10
C THR A 173 -27.48 -21.37 9.69
N ASP A 174 -27.94 -22.28 8.83
CA ASP A 174 -27.18 -23.47 8.43
C ASP A 174 -26.82 -23.45 6.94
N THR A 175 -26.21 -22.34 6.51
CA THR A 175 -25.90 -22.10 5.09
C THR A 175 -24.41 -22.10 4.80
N ARG A 176 -24.05 -22.56 3.59
CA ARG A 176 -22.67 -22.47 3.09
C ARG A 176 -22.14 -21.03 3.08
N TRP A 177 -23.03 -20.05 2.89
CA TRP A 177 -22.70 -18.63 2.93
C TRP A 177 -22.24 -18.20 4.33
N ARG A 178 -23.01 -18.51 5.38
CA ARG A 178 -22.64 -18.21 6.77
C ARG A 178 -21.36 -18.93 7.16
N TYR A 179 -21.28 -20.23 6.89
CA TYR A 179 -20.11 -21.04 7.22
C TYR A 179 -18.84 -20.52 6.54
N SER A 180 -18.96 -20.02 5.31
CA SER A 180 -17.84 -19.39 4.61
C SER A 180 -17.44 -18.09 5.31
N LEU A 181 -18.37 -17.22 5.71
CA LEU A 181 -18.04 -16.02 6.50
C LEU A 181 -17.35 -16.37 7.84
N MET A 182 -17.78 -17.43 8.52
CA MET A 182 -17.18 -17.87 9.77
C MET A 182 -15.75 -18.40 9.60
N ASN A 183 -15.45 -19.04 8.45
CA ASN A 183 -14.06 -19.36 8.08
C ASN A 183 -13.19 -18.10 7.93
N TRP A 184 -13.79 -16.94 7.68
CA TRP A 184 -13.13 -15.63 7.62
C TRP A 184 -13.33 -14.78 8.89
N GLY A 185 -13.72 -15.40 9.99
CA GLY A 185 -13.81 -14.76 11.31
C GLY A 185 -15.04 -13.86 11.53
N HIS A 186 -16.02 -13.92 10.63
CA HIS A 186 -17.27 -13.17 10.73
C HIS A 186 -18.45 -14.12 10.89
N ASP A 187 -19.17 -14.05 12.00
CA ASP A 187 -20.48 -14.68 12.13
C ASP A 187 -21.59 -13.62 11.95
N PRO A 188 -22.34 -13.64 10.84
CA PRO A 188 -23.39 -12.66 10.56
C PRO A 188 -24.64 -12.80 11.45
N LEU A 189 -24.69 -13.81 12.32
CA LEU A 189 -25.73 -13.99 13.33
C LEU A 189 -25.24 -13.69 14.76
N LYS A 190 -24.01 -13.17 14.89
CA LYS A 190 -23.46 -12.75 16.16
C LYS A 190 -23.78 -11.28 16.42
N ASP A 191 -24.37 -11.01 17.58
CA ASP A 191 -24.65 -9.68 18.11
C ASP A 191 -23.37 -8.92 18.52
#